data_AF-A0A7X7NQJ7-F1
#
_entry.id   AF-A0A7X7NQJ7-F1
#
_cell.length_a   1.000
_cell.length_b   1.000
_cell.length_c   1.000
_cell.angle_alpha   90.00
_cell.angle_beta   90.00
_cell.angle_gamma   90.00
#
_symmetry.space_group_name_H-M   'P 1'
#
loop_
_entity.id
_entity.type
_entity.pdbx_description
1 polymer ?
#
loop_
_entity_poly.entity_id
_entity_poly.type
_entity_poly.pdbx_seq_one_letter_code
_entity_poly.pdbx_strand_id
1 'polypeptide(L)' 'MEDVVVIGAGIVGLATARALLRARPGLSVTVLDKADDVATAQTGHNSGVIHAGLYYAPGSLKARLCRAGEAATKAFCE' A
#
# COMPACT_ATOMS: atom_id res chain seq x y z
N MET A 1 6.61 -1.01 23.65
CA MET A 1 5.73 -2.12 23.28
C MET A 1 4.97 -1.64 22.05
N GLU A 2 5.02 -2.39 20.96
CA GLU A 2 4.34 -2.02 19.71
C GLU A 2 2.91 -2.50 19.76
N ASP A 3 1.96 -1.69 19.30
CA ASP A 3 0.54 -2.05 19.34
C ASP A 3 0.16 -2.91 18.13
N VAL A 4 0.85 -2.72 17.01
CA VAL A 4 0.60 -3.41 15.75
C VAL A 4 1.92 -3.72 15.05
N VAL A 5 2.06 -4.96 14.58
CA VAL A 5 3.13 -5.38 13.67
C VAL A 5 2.57 -5.63 12.28
N VAL A 6 3.18 -5.04 11.26
CA VAL A 6 2.88 -5.27 9.84
C VAL A 6 4.01 -6.11 9.23
N ILE A 7 3.66 -7.26 8.65
CA ILE A 7 4.63 -8.14 8.01
C ILE A 7 4.69 -7.84 6.50
N GLY A 8 5.86 -7.40 6.04
CA GLY A 8 6.18 -7.05 4.66
C GLY A 8 6.31 -5.54 4.42
N ALA A 9 7.48 -5.09 3.99
CA ALA A 9 7.82 -3.73 3.58
C ALA A 9 7.66 -3.51 2.06
N GLY A 10 6.67 -4.18 1.46
CA GLY A 10 6.16 -3.85 0.13
C GLY A 10 5.15 -2.69 0.18
N ILE A 11 4.68 -2.23 -0.99
CA ILE A 11 3.77 -1.08 -1.10
C ILE A 11 2.50 -1.21 -0.25
N VAL A 12 1.92 -2.42 -0.20
CA VAL A 12 0.70 -2.67 0.58
C VAL A 12 0.98 -2.57 2.09
N GLY A 13 2.09 -3.14 2.57
CA GLY A 13 2.45 -3.09 3.98
C GLY A 13 2.78 -1.68 4.45
N LEU A 14 3.61 -0.94 3.71
CA LEU A 14 3.94 0.45 4.02
C LEU A 14 2.72 1.38 3.95
N ALA A 15 1.85 1.21 2.94
CA ALA A 15 0.60 1.96 2.86
C ALA A 15 -0.34 1.66 4.03
N THR A 16 -0.38 0.40 4.48
CA THR A 16 -1.16 -0.02 5.66
C THR A 16 -0.62 0.62 6.94
N ALA A 17 0.69 0.55 7.17
CA ALA A 17 1.33 1.17 8.33
C ALA A 17 1.06 2.68 8.37
N ARG A 18 1.23 3.37 7.23
CA ARG A 18 0.92 4.81 7.11
C ARG A 18 -0.56 5.10 7.39
N ALA A 19 -1.49 4.29 6.88
CA ALA A 19 -2.92 4.48 7.12
C ALA A 19 -3.27 4.32 8.60
N LEU A 20 -2.67 3.33 9.29
CA LEU A 20 -2.86 3.11 10.73
C LEU A 20 -2.39 4.30 11.56
N LEU A 21 -1.18 4.81 11.27
CA LEU A 21 -0.61 5.98 11.95
C LEU A 21 -1.46 7.23 11.73
N ARG A 22 -1.98 7.44 10.51
CA ARG A 22 -2.89 8.57 10.22
C ARG A 22 -4.22 8.47 10.97
N ALA A 23 -4.77 7.27 11.08
CA ALA A 23 -6.04 7.05 11.78
C ALA A 23 -5.88 7.17 13.30
N ARG A 24 -4.70 6.83 13.83
CA ARG A 24 -4.39 6.84 15.27
C ARG A 24 -2.97 7.38 15.51
N PRO A 25 -2.79 8.70 15.65
CA PRO A 25 -1.47 9.34 15.76
C PRO A 25 -0.59 8.93 16.96
N GLY A 26 -1.14 8.20 17.94
CA GLY A 26 -0.39 7.65 19.07
C GLY A 26 -0.08 6.15 18.98
N LEU A 27 -0.50 5.49 17.90
CA LEU A 27 -0.27 4.06 17.71
C LEU A 27 1.20 3.78 17.41
N SER A 28 1.81 2.84 18.12
CA SER A 28 3.12 2.31 17.73
C SER A 28 2.95 1.21 16.69
N VAL A 29 3.58 1.38 15.52
CA VAL A 29 3.55 0.39 14.43
C VAL A 29 4.97 -0.02 14.07
N THR A 30 5.22 -1.33 14.04
CA THR A 30 6.47 -1.90 13.55
C THR A 30 6.24 -2.63 12.25
N VAL A 31 7.09 -2.38 11.25
CA VAL A 31 7.08 -3.08 9.97
C VAL A 31 8.26 -4.04 9.95
N LEU A 32 7.99 -5.33 9.76
CA LEU A 32 9.02 -6.36 9.66
C LEU A 32 9.06 -6.88 8.23
N ASP A 33 10.23 -6.90 7.61
CA ASP A 33 10.47 -7.59 6.35
C ASP A 33 11.63 -8.58 6.53
N LYS A 34 11.69 -9.60 5.67
CA LYS A 34 12.83 -10.53 5.62
C LYS A 34 14.03 -9.93 4.91
N ALA A 35 13.80 -8.96 4.03
CA ALA A 35 14.83 -8.31 3.25
C ALA A 35 15.43 -7.13 4.01
N ASP A 36 16.68 -6.82 3.72
CA ASP A 36 17.42 -5.72 4.35
C ASP A 36 16.99 -4.33 3.83
N ASP A 37 16.16 -4.27 2.79
CA ASP A 37 15.64 -3.04 2.21
C ASP A 37 14.17 -3.19 1.76
N VAL A 38 13.48 -2.07 1.64
CA VAL A 38 12.07 -2.00 1.27
C VAL A 38 11.86 -2.30 -0.21
N ALA A 39 10.66 -2.76 -0.55
CA ALA A 39 10.25 -2.98 -1.95
C ALA A 39 11.16 -3.93 -2.78
N THR A 40 12.05 -4.71 -2.17
CA THR A 40 12.99 -5.60 -2.88
C THR A 40 12.32 -6.76 -3.63
N ALA A 41 11.06 -7.08 -3.34
CA ALA A 41 10.28 -8.13 -4.01
C ALA A 41 9.33 -7.55 -5.09
N GLN A 42 8.07 -8.00 -5.15
CA GLN A 42 7.11 -7.64 -6.20
C GLN A 42 6.87 -6.13 -6.36
N THR A 43 7.02 -5.35 -5.28
CA THR A 43 6.86 -3.88 -5.34
C THR A 43 7.96 -3.19 -6.15
N GLY A 44 9.19 -3.68 -6.11
CA GLY A 44 10.29 -3.17 -6.94
C GLY A 44 10.34 -3.79 -8.34
N HIS A 45 9.63 -4.90 -8.55
CA HIS A 45 9.64 -5.67 -9.80
C HIS A 45 8.25 -5.70 -10.47
N ASN A 46 7.73 -4.54 -10.80
CA ASN A 46 6.51 -4.39 -11.60
C ASN A 46 6.68 -3.27 -12.64
N SER A 47 5.70 -3.08 -13.51
CA SER A 47 5.77 -2.11 -14.61
C SER A 47 5.72 -0.64 -14.18
N GLY A 48 5.46 -0.35 -12.90
CA GLY A 48 5.30 1.02 -12.40
C GLY A 48 4.04 1.72 -12.90
N VAL A 49 3.09 1.00 -13.51
CA VAL A 49 1.89 1.57 -14.12
C VAL A 49 0.80 1.83 -13.07
N ILE A 50 0.32 3.07 -13.00
CA ILE A 50 -0.94 3.39 -12.34
C ILE A 50 -2.08 3.07 -13.32
N HIS A 51 -2.77 1.95 -13.09
CA HIS A 51 -3.79 1.46 -14.01
C HIS A 51 -5.09 2.30 -13.98
N ALA A 52 -5.70 2.49 -15.14
CA ALA A 52 -7.00 3.18 -15.30
C ALA A 52 -8.24 2.30 -15.03
N GLY A 53 -8.06 0.99 -14.78
CA GLY A 53 -9.14 0.08 -14.35
C GLY A 53 -10.11 -0.42 -15.43
N LEU A 54 -9.76 -0.34 -16.73
CA LEU A 54 -10.67 -0.58 -17.87
C LEU A 54 -11.15 -2.05 -18.05
N TYR A 55 -10.51 -3.04 -17.44
CA TYR A 55 -10.77 -4.48 -17.72
C TYR A 55 -11.12 -5.31 -16.47
N TYR A 56 -11.40 -4.67 -15.35
CA TYR A 56 -11.74 -5.39 -14.13
C TYR A 56 -13.23 -5.67 -14.09
N ALA A 57 -13.62 -6.86 -13.62
CA ALA A 57 -15.02 -7.25 -13.50
C ALA A 57 -15.81 -6.16 -12.75
N PRO A 58 -16.94 -5.68 -13.30
CA PRO A 58 -17.74 -4.63 -12.66
C PRO A 58 -18.11 -4.99 -11.21
N GLY A 59 -18.04 -4.01 -10.31
CA GLY A 59 -18.32 -4.21 -8.87
C GLY A 59 -17.24 -4.96 -8.09
N SER A 60 -16.24 -5.56 -8.74
CA SER A 60 -15.17 -6.25 -8.04
C SER A 60 -14.34 -5.31 -7.17
N LEU A 61 -13.72 -5.87 -6.13
CA LEU A 61 -12.76 -5.13 -5.31
C LEU A 61 -11.61 -4.57 -6.18
N LYS A 62 -11.17 -5.29 -7.21
CA LYS A 62 -10.11 -4.81 -8.11
C LYS A 62 -10.56 -3.58 -8.91
N ALA A 63 -11.77 -3.58 -9.44
CA ALA A 63 -12.34 -2.42 -10.13
C ALA A 63 -12.43 -1.20 -9.19
N ARG A 64 -13.01 -1.40 -8.00
CA ARG A 64 -13.26 -0.33 -7.04
C ARG A 64 -11.96 0.24 -6.43
N LEU A 65 -11.06 -0.64 -6.00
CA LEU A 65 -9.79 -0.25 -5.40
C LEU A 65 -8.79 0.30 -6.42
N CYS A 66 -8.82 -0.16 -7.68
CA CYS A 66 -7.96 0.44 -8.71
C CYS A 66 -8.35 1.89 -8.98
N ARG A 67 -9.64 2.21 -9.12
CA ARG A 67 -10.08 3.58 -9.35
C ARG A 67 -9.82 4.50 -8.16
N ALA A 68 -10.14 4.04 -6.95
CA ALA A 68 -9.84 4.81 -5.74
C ALA A 68 -8.32 4.98 -5.53
N GLY A 69 -7.54 3.93 -5.79
CA GLY A 69 -6.08 3.92 -5.68
C GLY A 69 -5.41 4.84 -6.70
N GLU A 70 -5.84 4.83 -7.96
CA GLU A 70 -5.33 5.73 -9.01
C GLU A 70 -5.39 7.20 -8.58
N ALA A 71 -6.56 7.64 -8.11
CA ALA A 71 -6.76 9.01 -7.64
C ALA A 71 -5.92 9.31 -6.39
N ALA A 72 -5.92 8.41 -5.40
CA ALA A 72 -5.17 8.60 -4.16
C ALA A 72 -3.65 8.62 -4.37
N THR A 73 -3.12 7.83 -5.31
CA THR A 73 -1.69 7.81 -5.66
C THR A 73 -1.27 9.10 -6.34
N LYS A 74 -2.07 9.63 -7.28
CA LYS A 74 -1.78 10.92 -7.91
C LYS A 74 -1.75 12.06 -6.88
N ALA A 75 -2.77 12.13 -6.04
CA ALA A 75 -2.85 13.12 -4.96
C ALA A 75 -1.75 12.99 -3.88
N PHE A 76 -1.07 11.83 -3.80
CA PHE A 76 0.07 11.66 -2.89
C PHE A 76 1.38 12.22 -3.47
N CYS A 77 1.47 12.33 -4.80
CA CYS A 77 2.66 12.82 -5.50
C CYS A 77 2.59 14.33 -5.82
N GLU A 78 1.44 14.96 -5.58
CA GLU A 78 1.25 16.41 -5.58
C GLU A 78 1.66 17.02 -4.24
#